data_AF-A0A812R302-F1
#
_entry.id   AF-A0A812R302-F1
#
_cell.length_a   1.000
_cell.length_b   1.000
_cell.length_c   1.000
_cell.angle_alpha   90.00
_cell.angle_beta   90.00
_cell.angle_gamma   90.00
#
_symmetry.space_group_name_H-M   'P 1'
#
loop_
_entity.id
_entity.type
_entity.pdbx_description
1 polymer ?
#
loop_
_entity_poly.entity_id
_entity_poly.type
_entity_poly.pdbx_seq_one_letter_code
_entity_poly.pdbx_strand_id
1 'polypeptide(L)'
;MTAGTGNRTVRLVRLVQGEGPGIPTGEALLQAQLDSGIASSASSSPQGAPPLLQPSSADGKGILEKYCQLAHSCFGTEGAETFELLKALFDCSGKRAVMHELSAWLARVNRRTAAFHHLTANSPRQALHALRKAGGGGPHFDRLAAILAACGGSAVPGREQRRWLRQQVEEWKRQRVPDLMGPGLWRLYRLLAGDVQVACDALDWRTAFGVFLWYGQTVEETVEDVGDCEHALERVVQAFVDMKQVRSSRIRPVASCEQRIQHSGPDLRFAASKDEPVSLQFKAIQVAGSMGTGAYDASHFDYMTHSESPQDVALSWHFVVVLLMLLGEGAGTTHASSSSFQSLTQQYAQLLEQQGKDEWAVYVAHFVRDHRARAARIRRLLISQAKAAQWDFGKEATLPWPSLPSGWLWHARALACEQVLDWCGALTCWQQCGGEEARAVTLACGYLLGPALLGHASSPYKRGAVDSIQLSPMNPAARWLHRSLEDLSTAMGSNDVLWADVGRESLGVLRRWEQEGSARFDPATLVHLHWRCERLRQGMLGLPC
;
A
#
# COMPACT_ATOMS: atom_id res chain seq x y z
N MET A 1 -23.83 30.15 49.45
CA MET A 1 -22.98 29.01 49.88
C MET A 1 -23.25 27.86 48.93
N THR A 2 -22.23 27.52 48.17
CA THR A 2 -22.22 26.67 46.97
C THR A 2 -21.46 25.38 47.24
N ALA A 3 -22.03 24.23 46.87
CA ALA A 3 -21.35 22.98 46.50
C ALA A 3 -22.45 21.97 46.13
N GLY A 4 -22.42 21.18 45.06
CA GLY A 4 -21.39 20.92 44.06
C GLY A 4 -21.66 19.52 43.47
N THR A 5 -22.58 19.42 42.50
CA THR A 5 -22.82 18.18 41.74
C THR A 5 -22.05 18.26 40.43
N GLY A 6 -20.91 17.59 40.39
CA GLY A 6 -20.06 17.47 39.20
C GLY A 6 -20.64 16.47 38.20
N ASN A 7 -21.33 16.96 37.18
CA ASN A 7 -21.64 16.20 35.97
C ASN A 7 -20.40 16.22 35.05
N ARG A 8 -19.66 15.10 34.99
CA ARG A 8 -18.64 14.87 33.97
C ARG A 8 -19.32 14.41 32.68
N THR A 9 -19.77 15.39 31.90
CA THR A 9 -20.14 15.16 30.50
C THR A 9 -18.85 14.97 29.71
N VAL A 10 -18.52 13.71 29.40
CA VAL A 10 -17.50 13.40 28.38
C VAL A 10 -18.06 13.88 27.05
N ARG A 11 -17.65 15.09 26.63
CA ARG A 11 -17.79 15.55 25.25
C ARG A 11 -16.93 14.63 24.37
N LEU A 12 -17.53 13.55 23.90
CA LEU A 12 -17.05 12.87 22.71
C LEU A 12 -17.23 13.88 21.57
N VAL A 13 -16.11 14.47 21.14
CA VAL A 13 -16.07 15.25 19.91
C VAL A 13 -16.37 14.27 18.77
N ARG A 14 -17.65 14.08 18.44
CA ARG A 14 -18.05 13.64 17.10
C ARG A 14 -17.63 14.77 16.18
N LEU A 15 -16.42 14.62 15.62
CA LEU A 15 -16.04 15.31 14.40
C LEU A 15 -17.16 15.05 13.40
N VAL A 16 -17.86 16.12 13.06
CA VAL A 16 -18.84 16.17 11.99
C VAL A 16 -18.15 15.62 10.75
N GLN A 17 -18.57 14.44 10.31
CA GLN A 17 -18.26 13.92 8.97
C GLN A 17 -18.92 14.87 7.97
N GLY A 18 -18.19 15.90 7.57
CA GLY A 18 -18.47 16.57 6.33
C GLY A 18 -18.18 15.58 5.21
N GLU A 19 -19.15 15.34 4.34
CA GLU A 19 -18.96 14.69 3.04
C GLU A 19 -18.07 15.58 2.16
N GLY A 20 -16.81 15.75 2.55
CA GLY A 20 -15.77 16.13 1.61
C GLY A 20 -15.59 14.99 0.60
N PRO A 21 -15.01 15.27 -0.59
CA PRO A 21 -14.62 14.21 -1.51
C PRO A 21 -13.74 13.23 -0.72
N GLY A 22 -14.28 12.03 -0.44
CA GLY A 22 -13.58 11.03 0.35
C GLY A 22 -12.22 10.78 -0.26
N ILE A 23 -11.18 10.71 0.58
CA ILE A 23 -9.84 10.33 0.14
C ILE A 23 -9.97 9.02 -0.65
N PRO A 24 -9.45 8.93 -1.87
CA PRO A 24 -9.42 7.70 -2.63
C PRO A 24 -8.88 6.55 -1.80
N THR A 25 -9.72 5.61 -1.40
CA THR A 25 -9.28 4.51 -0.54
C THR A 25 -8.60 3.38 -1.32
N GLY A 26 -8.74 3.38 -2.65
CA GLY A 26 -8.18 2.34 -3.52
C GLY A 26 -8.87 0.98 -3.39
N GLU A 27 -9.99 0.89 -2.65
CA GLU A 27 -10.70 -0.38 -2.37
C GLU A 27 -11.08 -1.14 -3.64
N ALA A 28 -11.62 -0.44 -4.65
CA ALA A 28 -11.99 -1.06 -5.92
C ALA A 28 -10.77 -1.68 -6.64
N LEU A 29 -9.58 -1.10 -6.45
CA LEU A 29 -8.35 -1.63 -7.02
C LEU A 29 -7.83 -2.82 -6.22
N LEU A 30 -7.93 -2.80 -4.88
CA LEU A 30 -7.62 -3.95 -4.04
C LEU A 30 -8.56 -5.13 -4.33
N GLN A 31 -9.85 -4.86 -4.55
CA GLN A 31 -10.80 -5.87 -5.00
C GLN A 31 -10.41 -6.42 -6.38
N ALA A 32 -10.06 -5.56 -7.33
CA ALA A 32 -9.59 -6.00 -8.65
C ALA A 32 -8.32 -6.86 -8.56
N GLN A 33 -7.43 -6.61 -7.60
CA GLN A 33 -6.27 -7.47 -7.33
C GLN A 33 -6.69 -8.85 -6.81
N LEU A 34 -7.61 -8.88 -5.85
CA LEU A 34 -8.15 -10.11 -5.27
C LEU A 34 -8.84 -10.96 -6.34
N ASP A 35 -9.70 -10.35 -7.16
CA ASP A 35 -10.43 -11.00 -8.26
C ASP A 35 -9.49 -11.51 -9.37
N SER A 36 -8.29 -10.94 -9.48
CA SER A 36 -7.27 -11.38 -10.44
C SER A 36 -6.35 -12.47 -9.86
N GLY A 37 -6.61 -12.94 -8.65
CA GLY A 37 -5.93 -14.09 -8.07
C GLY A 37 -4.57 -13.78 -7.43
N ILE A 38 -4.20 -12.51 -7.21
CA ILE A 38 -2.95 -12.14 -6.49
C ILE A 38 -2.92 -12.77 -5.08
N ALA A 39 -4.07 -13.05 -4.49
CA ALA A 39 -4.19 -13.69 -3.19
C ALA A 39 -3.82 -15.19 -3.16
N SER A 40 -3.51 -15.81 -4.31
CA SER A 40 -3.24 -17.24 -4.42
C SER A 40 -1.81 -17.59 -3.99
N SER A 41 -1.57 -17.54 -2.68
CA SER A 41 -0.50 -18.19 -1.89
C SER A 41 0.78 -18.63 -2.62
N ALA A 42 1.91 -17.95 -2.34
CA ALA A 42 3.24 -18.50 -2.57
C ALA A 42 3.46 -19.79 -1.75
N SER A 43 3.97 -20.84 -2.40
CA SER A 43 4.18 -22.18 -1.84
C SER A 43 5.39 -22.24 -0.90
N SER A 44 5.22 -21.79 0.35
CA SER A 44 5.96 -22.17 1.59
C SER A 44 6.07 -20.97 2.53
N SER A 45 5.11 -20.83 3.45
CA SER A 45 5.29 -19.97 4.62
C SER A 45 5.86 -20.81 5.77
N PRO A 46 6.79 -20.28 6.59
CA PRO A 46 7.18 -20.94 7.83
C PRO A 46 5.94 -21.24 8.67
N GLN A 47 5.93 -22.41 9.31
CA GLN A 47 4.77 -22.93 10.04
C GLN A 47 4.23 -21.88 11.02
N GLY A 48 2.97 -21.49 10.84
CA GLY A 48 2.28 -20.52 11.69
C GLY A 48 2.43 -19.04 11.30
N ALA A 49 3.13 -18.69 10.21
CA ALA A 49 3.15 -17.32 9.68
C ALA A 49 2.18 -17.19 8.48
N PRO A 50 1.43 -16.07 8.36
CA PRO A 50 0.61 -15.80 7.19
C PRO A 50 1.49 -15.73 5.95
N PRO A 51 1.03 -16.31 4.83
CA PRO A 51 1.80 -16.33 3.60
C PRO A 51 2.06 -14.90 3.14
N LEU A 52 3.25 -14.70 2.61
CA LEU A 52 3.61 -13.47 1.91
C LEU A 52 2.80 -13.46 0.61
N LEU A 53 1.97 -12.43 0.41
CA LEU A 53 1.41 -12.19 -0.92
C LEU A 53 2.51 -11.60 -1.77
N GLN A 54 2.82 -12.29 -2.87
CA GLN A 54 3.78 -11.81 -3.84
C GLN A 54 3.01 -11.21 -5.02
N PRO A 55 3.42 -10.04 -5.51
CA PRO A 55 2.94 -9.48 -6.77
C PRO A 55 3.56 -10.28 -7.94
N SER A 56 3.29 -11.58 -7.99
CA SER A 56 3.77 -12.51 -9.01
C SER A 56 2.56 -13.28 -9.53
N SER A 57 1.66 -12.58 -10.22
CA SER A 57 0.63 -13.24 -11.01
C SER A 57 1.15 -13.43 -12.43
N ALA A 58 0.71 -14.50 -13.09
CA ALA A 58 1.00 -14.74 -14.51
C ALA A 58 0.37 -13.68 -15.45
N ASP A 59 -0.51 -12.81 -14.93
CA ASP A 59 -1.29 -11.85 -15.72
C ASP A 59 -1.17 -10.40 -15.21
N GLY A 60 0.08 -9.92 -15.05
CA GLY A 60 0.34 -8.51 -14.72
C GLY A 60 -0.29 -7.53 -15.72
N LYS A 61 -0.44 -7.94 -16.98
CA LYS A 61 -1.09 -7.14 -18.05
C LYS A 61 -2.60 -7.04 -17.85
N GLY A 62 -3.29 -8.13 -17.56
CA GLY A 62 -4.73 -8.11 -17.31
C GLY A 62 -5.08 -7.29 -16.07
N ILE A 63 -4.24 -7.32 -15.03
CA ILE A 63 -4.41 -6.44 -13.88
C ILE A 63 -4.19 -4.98 -14.27
N LEU A 64 -3.14 -4.65 -15.03
CA LEU A 64 -2.89 -3.29 -15.49
C LEU A 64 -4.07 -2.74 -16.32
N GLU A 65 -4.73 -3.56 -17.12
CA GLU A 65 -5.94 -3.18 -17.87
C GLU A 65 -7.09 -2.80 -16.94
N LYS A 66 -7.38 -3.63 -15.93
CA LYS A 66 -8.39 -3.32 -14.90
C LYS A 66 -8.05 -2.03 -14.15
N TYR A 67 -6.77 -1.82 -13.85
CA TYR A 67 -6.29 -0.60 -13.21
C TYR A 67 -6.51 0.64 -14.06
N CYS A 68 -6.25 0.58 -15.37
CA CYS A 68 -6.51 1.70 -16.28
C CYS A 68 -8.00 2.08 -16.30
N GLN A 69 -8.91 1.09 -16.20
CA GLN A 69 -10.36 1.31 -16.17
C GLN A 69 -10.82 1.96 -14.85
N LEU A 70 -10.29 1.51 -13.71
CA LEU A 70 -10.73 1.95 -12.38
C LEU A 70 -10.00 3.20 -11.88
N ALA A 71 -8.76 3.44 -12.33
CA ALA A 71 -7.91 4.51 -11.81
C ALA A 71 -8.52 5.91 -11.98
N HIS A 72 -9.32 6.14 -13.02
CA HIS A 72 -9.98 7.44 -13.20
C HIS A 72 -11.00 7.72 -12.10
N SER A 73 -11.81 6.74 -11.72
CA SER A 73 -12.77 6.87 -10.61
C SER A 73 -12.11 6.87 -9.25
N CYS A 74 -10.97 6.18 -9.10
CA CYS A 74 -10.27 6.12 -7.82
C CYS A 74 -9.40 7.35 -7.60
N PHE A 75 -8.48 7.65 -8.51
CA PHE A 75 -7.40 8.63 -8.31
C PHE A 75 -7.52 9.86 -9.22
N GLY A 76 -8.60 9.99 -9.98
CA GLY A 76 -8.77 11.07 -10.95
C GLY A 76 -7.89 10.93 -12.18
N THR A 77 -7.75 12.03 -12.93
CA THR A 77 -7.08 12.04 -14.24
C THR A 77 -5.58 11.76 -14.12
N GLU A 78 -4.86 12.40 -13.19
CA GLU A 78 -3.41 12.20 -13.04
C GLU A 78 -3.06 10.76 -12.62
N GLY A 79 -3.86 10.16 -11.74
CA GLY A 79 -3.70 8.76 -11.35
C GLY A 79 -3.95 7.80 -12.51
N ALA A 80 -4.99 8.04 -13.31
CA ALA A 80 -5.25 7.26 -14.53
C ALA A 80 -4.10 7.37 -15.55
N GLU A 81 -3.61 8.58 -15.82
CA GLU A 81 -2.47 8.82 -16.71
C GLU A 81 -1.21 8.06 -16.28
N THR A 82 -1.04 7.87 -14.96
CA THR A 82 0.09 7.15 -14.38
C THR A 82 0.04 5.64 -14.70
N PHE A 83 -1.14 5.01 -14.69
CA PHE A 83 -1.28 3.62 -15.12
C PHE A 83 -1.26 3.48 -16.66
N GLU A 84 -1.78 4.45 -17.40
CA GLU A 84 -1.64 4.48 -18.86
C GLU A 84 -0.16 4.57 -19.29
N LEU A 85 0.67 5.27 -18.52
CA LEU A 85 2.12 5.28 -18.74
C LEU A 85 2.72 3.89 -18.55
N LEU A 86 2.36 3.17 -17.46
CA LEU A 86 2.81 1.79 -17.29
C LEU A 86 2.38 0.91 -18.47
N LYS A 87 1.16 1.11 -18.98
CA LYS A 87 0.68 0.39 -20.16
C LYS A 87 1.53 0.70 -21.39
N ALA A 88 1.80 1.98 -21.66
CA ALA A 88 2.68 2.39 -22.75
C ALA A 88 4.09 1.81 -22.65
N LEU A 89 4.62 1.69 -21.42
CA LEU A 89 5.98 1.22 -21.17
C LEU A 89 6.13 -0.31 -21.20
N PHE A 90 5.13 -1.06 -20.73
CA PHE A 90 5.27 -2.49 -20.44
C PHE A 90 4.27 -3.39 -21.18
N ASP A 91 3.23 -2.84 -21.82
CA ASP A 91 2.29 -3.66 -22.62
C ASP A 91 2.82 -3.95 -24.04
N CYS A 92 3.86 -3.23 -24.47
CA CYS A 92 4.43 -3.35 -25.80
C CYS A 92 5.46 -4.48 -25.92
N SER A 93 5.41 -5.23 -27.02
CA SER A 93 6.50 -6.15 -27.40
C SER A 93 7.60 -5.39 -28.13
N GLY A 94 8.69 -5.10 -27.44
CA GLY A 94 9.91 -4.52 -28.01
C GLY A 94 10.06 -3.01 -27.85
N LYS A 95 11.31 -2.57 -27.75
CA LYS A 95 11.68 -1.20 -27.35
C LYS A 95 11.22 -0.10 -28.33
N ARG A 96 11.06 -0.43 -29.62
CA ARG A 96 10.51 0.51 -30.62
C ARG A 96 9.03 0.83 -30.37
N ALA A 97 8.23 -0.18 -30.01
CA ALA A 97 6.83 0.01 -29.67
C ALA A 97 6.69 0.82 -28.36
N VAL A 98 7.53 0.54 -27.36
CA VAL A 98 7.62 1.35 -26.13
C VAL A 98 7.88 2.82 -26.43
N MET A 99 8.86 3.13 -27.29
CA MET A 99 9.16 4.51 -27.68
C MET A 99 7.99 5.18 -28.40
N HIS A 100 7.27 4.44 -29.25
CA HIS A 100 6.09 4.95 -29.96
C HIS A 100 4.94 5.28 -28.98
N GLU A 101 4.60 4.35 -28.10
CA GLU A 101 3.52 4.53 -27.12
C GLU A 101 3.86 5.57 -26.07
N LEU A 102 5.11 5.61 -25.58
CA LEU A 102 5.58 6.67 -24.69
C LEU A 102 5.49 8.05 -25.35
N SER A 103 5.88 8.14 -26.63
CA SER A 103 5.74 9.36 -27.43
C SER A 103 4.27 9.77 -27.57
N ALA A 104 3.37 8.82 -27.85
CA ALA A 104 1.93 9.08 -27.98
C ALA A 104 1.33 9.56 -26.65
N TRP A 105 1.71 8.93 -25.53
CA TRP A 105 1.31 9.34 -24.18
C TRP A 105 1.79 10.75 -23.86
N LEU A 106 3.08 11.06 -24.04
CA LEU A 106 3.63 12.41 -23.81
C LEU A 106 2.94 13.47 -24.67
N ALA A 107 2.65 13.16 -25.95
CA ALA A 107 1.93 14.07 -26.83
C ALA A 107 0.50 14.36 -26.33
N ARG A 108 -0.17 13.37 -25.72
CA ARG A 108 -1.51 13.52 -25.17
C ARG A 108 -1.53 14.37 -23.91
N VAL A 109 -0.58 14.14 -22.98
CA VAL A 109 -0.54 14.83 -21.68
C VAL A 109 -0.07 16.29 -21.81
N ASN A 110 0.74 16.61 -22.83
CA ASN A 110 1.36 17.94 -22.99
C ASN A 110 0.52 18.98 -23.78
N ARG A 111 -0.81 18.88 -23.86
CA ARG A 111 -1.66 19.73 -24.72
C ARG A 111 -1.63 21.23 -24.34
N ARG A 112 -1.16 22.10 -25.25
CA ARG A 112 -1.18 23.57 -25.12
C ARG A 112 -1.33 24.27 -26.49
N THR A 113 -1.64 25.57 -26.48
CA THR A 113 -2.30 26.33 -27.57
C THR A 113 -1.42 27.13 -28.54
N ALA A 114 -0.08 27.18 -28.35
CA ALA A 114 0.82 27.94 -29.23
C ALA A 114 1.70 27.02 -30.11
N ALA A 115 2.19 27.51 -31.26
CA ALA A 115 2.97 26.70 -32.21
C ALA A 115 4.22 26.02 -31.60
N PHE A 116 4.97 26.75 -30.77
CA PHE A 116 6.08 26.17 -29.99
C PHE A 116 5.59 25.05 -29.07
N HIS A 117 4.46 25.27 -28.38
CA HIS A 117 3.88 24.26 -27.51
C HIS A 117 3.35 23.03 -28.26
N HIS A 118 2.81 23.21 -29.46
CA HIS A 118 2.42 22.10 -30.32
C HIS A 118 3.63 21.27 -30.76
N LEU A 119 4.79 21.88 -31.03
CA LEU A 119 6.03 21.14 -31.31
C LEU A 119 6.54 20.40 -30.08
N THR A 120 6.49 21.02 -28.90
CA THR A 120 6.83 20.37 -27.62
C THR A 120 5.77 19.37 -27.15
N ALA A 121 4.72 19.13 -27.94
CA ALA A 121 3.73 18.05 -27.76
C ALA A 121 3.69 17.12 -28.99
N ASN A 122 4.77 17.11 -29.80
CA ASN A 122 4.90 16.31 -31.02
C ASN A 122 3.72 16.40 -31.99
N SER A 123 3.15 17.60 -32.11
CA SER A 123 1.99 17.89 -32.95
C SER A 123 2.37 18.85 -34.09
N PRO A 124 3.27 18.45 -35.02
CA PRO A 124 3.78 19.33 -36.06
C PRO A 124 2.68 19.88 -36.97
N ARG A 125 1.62 19.10 -37.22
CA ARG A 125 0.46 19.55 -38.01
C ARG A 125 -0.28 20.72 -37.34
N GLN A 126 -0.49 20.65 -36.02
CA GLN A 126 -1.13 21.74 -35.28
C GLN A 126 -0.20 22.95 -35.17
N ALA A 127 1.11 22.72 -35.01
CA ALA A 127 2.10 23.79 -35.05
C ALA A 127 2.11 24.53 -36.39
N LEU A 128 2.03 23.80 -37.52
CA LEU A 128 1.90 24.38 -38.86
C LEU A 128 0.63 25.21 -39.00
N HIS A 129 -0.50 24.68 -38.53
CA HIS A 129 -1.76 25.41 -38.55
C HIS A 129 -1.69 26.69 -37.72
N ALA A 130 -1.14 26.63 -36.51
CA ALA A 130 -0.94 27.77 -35.64
C ALA A 130 0.00 28.83 -36.27
N LEU A 131 1.08 28.39 -36.92
CA LEU A 131 2.01 29.26 -37.65
C LEU A 131 1.35 29.97 -38.84
N ARG A 132 0.57 29.24 -39.64
CA ARG A 132 -0.17 29.82 -40.78
C ARG A 132 -1.22 30.83 -40.31
N LYS A 133 -1.92 30.53 -39.22
CA LYS A 133 -2.91 31.44 -38.62
C LYS A 133 -2.27 32.70 -38.04
N ALA A 134 -1.11 32.59 -37.39
CA ALA A 134 -0.40 33.72 -36.80
C ALA A 134 0.33 34.60 -37.83
N GLY A 135 0.79 34.00 -38.94
CA GLY A 135 1.67 34.65 -39.91
C GLY A 135 0.99 35.48 -41.00
N GLY A 136 -0.34 35.49 -41.08
CA GLY A 136 -1.10 36.33 -42.04
C GLY A 136 -0.74 36.15 -43.52
N GLY A 137 -0.05 35.06 -43.89
CA GLY A 137 0.41 34.80 -45.27
C GLY A 137 1.76 35.43 -45.67
N GLY A 138 2.60 35.84 -44.72
CA GLY A 138 3.93 36.37 -45.04
C GLY A 138 4.94 35.29 -45.50
N PRO A 139 5.81 35.56 -46.51
CA PRO A 139 6.73 34.58 -47.10
C PRO A 139 7.76 34.01 -46.11
N HIS A 140 8.05 34.75 -45.04
CA HIS A 140 8.90 34.29 -43.95
C HIS A 140 8.25 33.12 -43.17
N PHE A 141 6.94 33.20 -42.93
CA PHE A 141 6.21 32.14 -42.22
C PHE A 141 6.00 30.91 -43.09
N ASP A 142 5.92 31.06 -44.41
CA ASP A 142 5.86 29.92 -45.34
C ASP A 142 7.16 29.13 -45.37
N ARG A 143 8.31 29.82 -45.35
CA ARG A 143 9.64 29.17 -45.25
C ARG A 143 9.77 28.42 -43.93
N LEU A 144 9.38 29.04 -42.81
CA LEU A 144 9.39 28.37 -41.52
C LEU A 144 8.42 27.18 -41.48
N ALA A 145 7.26 27.28 -42.12
CA ALA A 145 6.32 26.17 -42.23
C ALA A 145 6.93 25.00 -43.04
N ALA A 146 7.66 25.28 -44.12
CA ALA A 146 8.38 24.25 -44.86
C ALA A 146 9.48 23.59 -44.01
N ILE A 147 10.26 24.39 -43.27
CA ILE A 147 11.29 23.89 -42.35
C ILE A 147 10.67 23.05 -41.24
N LEU A 148 9.54 23.48 -40.67
CA LEU A 148 8.82 22.72 -39.65
C LEU A 148 8.26 21.41 -40.22
N ALA A 149 7.73 21.41 -41.44
CA ALA A 149 7.28 20.18 -42.09
C ALA A 149 8.43 19.20 -42.35
N ALA A 150 9.64 19.70 -42.62
CA ALA A 150 10.83 18.90 -42.88
C ALA A 150 11.57 18.42 -41.62
N CYS A 151 11.59 19.24 -40.56
CA CYS A 151 12.39 19.01 -39.34
C CYS A 151 11.54 18.68 -38.10
N GLY A 152 10.23 18.89 -38.15
CA GLY A 152 9.30 18.67 -37.05
C GLY A 152 8.84 17.23 -36.95
N GLY A 153 8.54 16.77 -35.74
CA GLY A 153 8.15 15.40 -35.47
C GLY A 153 9.31 14.54 -34.94
N SER A 154 9.07 13.23 -34.87
CA SER A 154 9.96 12.27 -34.19
C SER A 154 11.40 12.26 -34.71
N ALA A 155 12.32 11.71 -33.91
CA ALA A 155 13.76 11.77 -34.12
C ALA A 155 14.26 11.14 -35.44
N VAL A 156 13.45 10.29 -36.07
CA VAL A 156 13.83 9.49 -37.25
C VAL A 156 13.53 10.23 -38.58
N PRO A 157 12.28 10.63 -38.91
CA PRO A 157 12.02 11.49 -40.06
C PRO A 157 12.59 12.89 -39.79
N GLY A 158 13.37 13.42 -40.74
CA GLY A 158 13.93 14.77 -40.64
C GLY A 158 15.35 14.85 -40.05
N ARG A 159 16.01 13.73 -39.71
CA ARG A 159 17.35 13.75 -39.09
C ARG A 159 18.38 14.55 -39.90
N GLU A 160 18.46 14.31 -41.21
CA GLU A 160 19.43 15.01 -42.08
C GLU A 160 19.12 16.50 -42.17
N GLN A 161 17.84 16.83 -42.34
CA GLN A 161 17.36 18.21 -42.41
C GLN A 161 17.63 18.95 -41.10
N ARG A 162 17.48 18.28 -39.94
CA ARG A 162 17.86 18.81 -38.62
C ARG A 162 19.36 19.02 -38.49
N ARG A 163 20.20 18.14 -39.05
CA ARG A 163 21.67 18.33 -39.07
C ARG A 163 22.06 19.58 -39.85
N TRP A 164 21.47 19.79 -41.04
CA TRP A 164 21.71 21.02 -41.81
C TRP A 164 21.19 22.26 -41.08
N LEU A 165 19.99 22.17 -40.50
CA LEU A 165 19.43 23.28 -39.74
C LEU A 165 20.29 23.62 -38.51
N ARG A 166 20.89 22.62 -37.86
CA ARG A 166 21.82 22.82 -36.75
C ARG A 166 23.08 23.57 -37.19
N GLN A 167 23.69 23.17 -38.31
CA GLN A 167 24.83 23.89 -38.88
C GLN A 167 24.46 25.35 -39.17
N GLN A 168 23.28 25.57 -39.75
CA GLN A 168 22.77 26.92 -40.03
C GLN A 168 22.56 27.73 -38.75
N VAL A 169 22.00 27.13 -37.70
CA VAL A 169 21.77 27.78 -36.40
C VAL A 169 23.10 28.15 -35.74
N GLU A 170 24.12 27.30 -35.81
CA GLU A 170 25.46 27.63 -35.28
C GLU A 170 26.12 28.77 -36.04
N GLU A 171 25.96 28.81 -37.36
CA GLU A 171 26.45 29.93 -38.17
C GLU A 171 25.71 31.24 -37.84
N TRP A 172 24.38 31.17 -37.68
CA TRP A 172 23.58 32.31 -37.22
C TRP A 172 23.99 32.81 -35.83
N LYS A 173 24.36 31.92 -34.91
CA LYS A 173 24.91 32.30 -33.60
C LYS A 173 26.22 33.10 -33.76
N ARG A 174 27.14 32.63 -34.61
CA ARG A 174 28.43 33.33 -34.88
C ARG A 174 28.21 34.72 -35.46
N GLN A 175 27.21 34.87 -36.31
CA GLN A 175 26.84 36.13 -36.97
C GLN A 175 25.97 37.04 -36.09
N ARG A 176 25.67 36.67 -34.83
CA ARG A 176 24.78 37.44 -33.93
C ARG A 176 23.36 37.68 -34.47
N VAL A 177 22.88 36.79 -35.33
CA VAL A 177 21.48 36.79 -35.81
C VAL A 177 20.45 36.71 -34.68
N PRO A 178 20.70 36.06 -33.51
CA PRO A 178 19.74 36.05 -32.41
C PRO A 178 19.35 37.45 -31.90
N ASP A 179 20.23 38.45 -32.03
CA ASP A 179 19.97 39.83 -31.60
C ASP A 179 19.00 40.54 -32.56
N LEU A 180 18.93 40.06 -33.81
CA LEU A 180 18.08 40.58 -34.88
C LEU A 180 16.77 39.78 -35.03
N MET A 181 16.69 38.60 -34.41
CA MET A 181 15.56 37.69 -34.52
C MET A 181 14.73 37.69 -33.23
N GLY A 182 13.39 37.73 -33.37
CA GLY A 182 12.51 37.64 -32.22
C GLY A 182 12.76 36.35 -31.40
N PRO A 183 12.74 36.42 -30.05
CA PRO A 183 13.16 35.30 -29.19
C PRO A 183 12.30 34.05 -29.37
N GLY A 184 11.00 34.19 -29.67
CA GLY A 184 10.12 33.05 -29.93
C GLY A 184 10.47 32.31 -31.22
N LEU A 185 10.85 33.04 -32.27
CA LEU A 185 11.25 32.49 -33.55
C LEU A 185 12.61 31.79 -33.46
N TRP A 186 13.56 32.42 -32.76
CA TRP A 186 14.86 31.82 -32.48
C TRP A 186 14.74 30.50 -31.71
N ARG A 187 13.84 30.43 -30.71
CA ARG A 187 13.54 29.19 -29.97
C ARG A 187 12.99 28.09 -30.88
N LEU A 188 12.12 28.41 -31.83
CA LEU A 188 11.59 27.43 -32.79
C LEU A 188 12.69 26.85 -33.67
N TYR A 189 13.57 27.69 -34.22
CA TYR A 189 14.69 27.22 -35.04
C TYR A 189 15.68 26.35 -34.25
N ARG A 190 16.02 26.77 -33.03
CA ARG A 190 16.88 25.96 -32.14
C ARG A 190 16.25 24.61 -31.80
N LEU A 191 14.96 24.59 -31.45
CA LEU A 191 14.25 23.34 -31.17
C LEU A 191 14.24 22.41 -32.40
N LEU A 192 13.92 22.95 -33.58
CA LEU A 192 13.93 22.18 -34.83
C LEU A 192 15.35 21.73 -35.20
N ALA A 193 16.41 22.45 -34.81
CA ALA A 193 17.79 22.00 -34.96
C ALA A 193 18.20 20.89 -33.97
N GLY A 194 17.31 20.48 -33.05
CA GLY A 194 17.61 19.48 -32.01
C GLY A 194 18.33 20.06 -30.79
N ASP A 195 18.33 21.38 -30.61
CA ASP A 195 18.87 22.01 -29.40
C ASP A 195 17.85 21.89 -28.25
N VAL A 196 17.94 20.78 -27.53
CA VAL A 196 17.06 20.44 -26.40
C VAL A 196 17.18 21.42 -25.22
N GLN A 197 18.23 22.24 -25.17
CA GLN A 197 18.39 23.24 -24.11
C GLN A 197 17.29 24.30 -24.12
N VAL A 198 16.61 24.48 -25.25
CA VAL A 198 15.49 25.43 -25.35
C VAL A 198 14.28 25.00 -24.53
N ALA A 199 14.12 23.70 -24.27
CA ALA A 199 13.04 23.17 -23.45
C ALA A 199 13.24 23.45 -21.95
N CYS A 200 14.47 23.77 -21.54
CA CYS A 200 14.88 23.80 -20.15
C CYS A 200 14.29 24.92 -19.33
N ASP A 201 14.16 26.09 -19.96
CA ASP A 201 13.88 27.31 -19.24
C ASP A 201 12.37 27.61 -19.15
N ALA A 202 11.54 26.82 -19.84
CA ALA A 202 10.14 27.19 -20.12
C ALA A 202 9.10 26.07 -19.95
N LEU A 203 9.51 24.82 -19.73
CA LEU A 203 8.61 23.67 -19.80
C LEU A 203 8.66 22.81 -18.54
N ASP A 204 7.55 22.14 -18.23
CA ASP A 204 7.52 21.10 -17.21
C ASP A 204 8.38 19.91 -17.64
N TRP A 205 8.76 19.06 -16.68
CA TRP A 205 9.68 17.95 -16.95
C TRP A 205 9.15 16.94 -17.97
N ARG A 206 7.83 16.73 -18.06
CA ARG A 206 7.22 15.77 -19.02
C ARG A 206 7.39 16.32 -20.43
N THR A 207 7.07 17.59 -20.60
CA THR A 207 7.25 18.30 -21.87
C THR A 207 8.72 18.39 -22.27
N ALA A 208 9.61 18.70 -21.33
CA ALA A 208 11.04 18.72 -21.59
C ALA A 208 11.57 17.33 -21.96
N PHE A 209 11.19 16.29 -21.22
CA PHE A 209 11.55 14.91 -21.54
C PHE A 209 11.04 14.50 -22.93
N GLY A 210 9.81 14.89 -23.31
CA GLY A 210 9.31 14.70 -24.67
C GLY A 210 10.18 15.38 -25.73
N VAL A 211 10.66 16.59 -25.48
CA VAL A 211 11.62 17.25 -26.39
C VAL A 211 12.92 16.46 -26.53
N PHE A 212 13.45 15.92 -25.43
CA PHE A 212 14.59 15.01 -25.49
C PHE A 212 14.30 13.76 -26.32
N LEU A 213 13.12 13.18 -26.14
CA LEU A 213 12.67 11.99 -26.86
C LEU A 213 12.53 12.22 -28.37
N TRP A 214 12.00 13.38 -28.78
CA TRP A 214 11.67 13.64 -30.18
C TRP A 214 12.77 14.38 -30.95
N TYR A 215 13.52 15.26 -30.27
CA TYR A 215 14.49 16.16 -30.89
C TYR A 215 15.92 15.95 -30.39
N GLY A 216 16.11 15.24 -29.27
CA GLY A 216 17.42 14.88 -28.76
C GLY A 216 18.11 13.91 -29.70
N GLN A 217 19.16 14.39 -30.37
CA GLN A 217 20.07 13.55 -31.15
C GLN A 217 21.49 13.83 -30.67
N THR A 218 22.26 12.79 -30.40
CA THR A 218 23.70 12.93 -30.14
C THR A 218 24.42 13.10 -31.48
N VAL A 219 25.51 13.89 -31.47
CA VAL A 219 26.27 14.28 -32.67
C VAL A 219 26.92 13.07 -33.36
N GLU A 220 27.06 11.95 -32.65
CA GLU A 220 27.87 10.80 -33.02
C GLU A 220 27.08 9.65 -33.66
N GLU A 221 25.75 9.68 -33.69
CA GLU A 221 24.96 8.60 -34.31
C GLU A 221 25.13 8.61 -35.84
N THR A 222 25.98 7.71 -36.33
CA THR A 222 26.14 7.41 -37.76
C THR A 222 24.86 6.76 -38.31
N VAL A 223 24.72 6.69 -39.64
CA VAL A 223 23.55 6.12 -40.31
C VAL A 223 23.39 4.62 -40.03
N GLU A 224 24.48 3.93 -39.66
CA GLU A 224 24.52 2.48 -39.41
C GLU A 224 24.11 2.11 -37.98
N ASP A 225 24.29 3.00 -37.00
CA ASP A 225 23.90 2.83 -35.57
C ASP A 225 22.38 2.87 -35.31
N VAL A 226 21.59 3.15 -36.34
CA VAL A 226 20.12 3.27 -36.26
C VAL A 226 19.44 1.90 -36.07
N GLY A 227 20.17 0.80 -36.28
CA GLY A 227 19.75 -0.56 -35.96
C GLY A 227 19.49 -0.77 -34.47
N ASP A 228 20.24 -0.07 -33.60
CA ASP A 228 20.21 -0.31 -32.16
C ASP A 228 19.17 0.59 -31.47
N CYS A 229 17.90 0.39 -31.87
CA CYS A 229 16.73 0.81 -31.09
C CYS A 229 16.75 0.23 -29.66
N GLU A 230 17.64 -0.74 -29.40
CA GLU A 230 17.77 -1.41 -28.11
C GLU A 230 18.22 -0.48 -26.98
N HIS A 231 18.96 0.60 -27.26
CA HIS A 231 19.43 1.50 -26.20
C HIS A 231 18.89 2.93 -26.33
N ALA A 232 17.95 3.17 -27.25
CA ALA A 232 17.45 4.51 -27.53
C ALA A 232 16.79 5.18 -26.30
N LEU A 233 15.92 4.46 -25.58
CA LEU A 233 15.27 4.99 -24.37
C LEU A 233 16.30 5.24 -23.25
N GLU A 234 17.25 4.30 -23.07
CA GLU A 234 18.33 4.41 -22.09
C GLU A 234 19.17 5.67 -22.32
N ARG A 235 19.61 5.90 -23.57
CA ARG A 235 20.37 7.10 -23.96
C ARG A 235 19.58 8.38 -23.71
N VAL A 236 18.29 8.42 -24.05
CA VAL A 236 17.42 9.59 -23.82
C VAL A 236 17.27 9.87 -22.33
N VAL A 237 17.03 8.83 -21.53
CA VAL A 237 16.94 8.94 -20.07
C VAL A 237 18.25 9.46 -19.48
N GLN A 238 19.39 8.88 -19.88
CA GLN A 238 20.71 9.29 -19.40
C GLN A 238 21.00 10.74 -19.77
N ALA A 239 20.80 11.14 -21.02
CA ALA A 239 21.01 12.51 -21.48
C ALA A 239 20.14 13.52 -20.71
N PHE A 240 18.90 13.14 -20.38
CA PHE A 240 18.00 13.97 -19.57
C PHE A 240 18.45 14.06 -18.10
N VAL A 241 18.96 12.97 -17.53
CA VAL A 241 19.51 12.94 -16.15
C VAL A 241 20.79 13.76 -16.05
N ASP A 242 21.73 13.59 -16.98
CA ASP A 242 23.00 14.33 -17.02
C ASP A 242 22.75 15.83 -17.13
N MET A 243 21.77 16.23 -17.93
CA MET A 243 21.40 17.64 -18.05
C MET A 243 20.93 18.23 -16.71
N LYS A 244 20.15 17.49 -15.91
CA LYS A 244 19.66 17.97 -14.60
C LYS A 244 20.80 18.30 -13.65
N GLN A 245 21.91 17.58 -13.73
CA GLN A 245 23.07 17.82 -12.87
C GLN A 245 23.77 19.15 -13.20
N VAL A 246 23.64 19.63 -14.43
CA VAL A 246 24.39 20.80 -14.93
C VAL A 246 23.62 22.11 -14.78
N ARG A 247 22.27 22.14 -14.79
CA ARG A 247 21.49 23.40 -14.77
C ARG A 247 20.14 23.34 -14.03
N SER A 248 19.87 24.42 -13.29
CA SER A 248 18.60 25.01 -12.79
C SER A 248 17.41 24.13 -12.39
N SER A 249 16.74 24.53 -11.31
CA SER A 249 15.68 23.83 -10.59
C SER A 249 14.33 23.61 -11.30
N ARG A 250 14.17 24.01 -12.57
CA ARG A 250 12.84 24.08 -13.22
C ARG A 250 12.42 22.82 -13.99
N ILE A 251 13.37 22.05 -14.53
CA ILE A 251 13.09 20.78 -15.25
C ILE A 251 13.22 19.59 -14.30
N ARG A 252 12.80 19.78 -13.05
CA ARG A 252 12.87 18.70 -12.10
C ARG A 252 11.68 17.77 -12.34
N PRO A 253 11.89 16.44 -12.33
CA PRO A 253 10.81 15.45 -12.38
C PRO A 253 10.10 15.46 -11.03
N VAL A 254 9.62 16.63 -10.64
CA VAL A 254 8.99 16.91 -9.37
C VAL A 254 7.50 16.70 -9.55
N ALA A 255 6.90 16.22 -8.48
CA ALA A 255 5.48 16.06 -8.29
C ALA A 255 4.64 17.23 -8.82
N SER A 256 3.46 16.95 -9.37
CA SER A 256 2.48 17.99 -9.71
C SER A 256 2.13 18.87 -8.48
N CYS A 257 2.08 18.27 -7.28
CA CYS A 257 1.74 18.99 -6.04
C CYS A 257 2.84 19.99 -5.61
N GLU A 258 4.11 19.60 -5.67
CA GLU A 258 5.24 20.48 -5.30
C GLU A 258 5.43 21.63 -6.30
N GLN A 259 5.16 21.42 -7.59
CA GLN A 259 5.19 22.51 -8.59
C GLN A 259 4.18 23.63 -8.25
N ARG A 260 3.05 23.29 -7.64
CA ARG A 260 2.04 24.26 -7.21
C ARG A 260 2.47 25.05 -5.98
N ILE A 261 3.16 24.39 -5.04
CA ILE A 261 3.72 25.03 -3.83
C ILE A 261 4.86 25.99 -4.19
N GLN A 262 5.67 25.68 -5.21
CA GLN A 262 6.74 26.59 -5.67
C GLN A 262 6.22 27.92 -6.26
N HIS A 263 4.97 27.96 -6.73
CA HIS A 263 4.31 29.20 -7.14
C HIS A 263 3.72 29.99 -5.96
N SER A 264 3.74 29.42 -4.76
CA SER A 264 3.14 29.96 -3.53
C SER A 264 4.21 30.59 -2.63
N GLY A 265 4.81 31.71 -3.07
CA GLY A 265 5.64 32.58 -2.23
C GLY A 265 7.06 32.07 -1.90
N PRO A 266 8.01 32.97 -1.58
CA PRO A 266 9.44 32.65 -1.43
C PRO A 266 9.84 32.00 -0.09
N ASP A 267 8.97 31.93 0.92
CA ASP A 267 9.39 31.70 2.32
C ASP A 267 9.41 30.24 2.81
N LEU A 268 8.99 29.26 2.00
CA LEU A 268 9.00 27.82 2.37
C LEU A 268 9.88 26.99 1.44
N ARG A 269 11.10 27.46 1.17
CA ARG A 269 12.12 26.62 0.51
C ARG A 269 12.69 25.64 1.53
N PHE A 270 12.10 24.45 1.60
CA PHE A 270 12.76 23.31 2.23
C PHE A 270 14.16 23.16 1.61
N ALA A 271 15.19 23.09 2.45
CA ALA A 271 16.55 22.87 2.00
C ALA A 271 16.57 21.60 1.15
N ALA A 272 16.90 21.73 -0.14
CA ALA A 272 17.00 20.60 -1.05
C ALA A 272 18.03 19.62 -0.46
N SER A 273 17.54 18.50 0.10
CA SER A 273 18.40 17.40 0.49
C SER A 273 19.07 16.83 -0.78
N LYS A 274 20.19 16.13 -0.62
CA LYS A 274 20.84 15.43 -1.74
C LYS A 274 19.96 14.34 -2.38
N ASP A 275 18.87 13.96 -1.72
CA ASP A 275 17.90 12.95 -2.14
C ASP A 275 16.53 13.61 -2.36
N GLU A 276 16.46 14.52 -3.33
CA GLU A 276 15.20 15.17 -3.73
C GLU A 276 14.26 14.14 -4.38
N PRO A 277 12.97 14.12 -4.03
CA PRO A 277 12.07 13.06 -4.47
C PRO A 277 11.77 13.17 -5.96
N VAL A 278 11.81 12.02 -6.65
CA VAL A 278 11.59 11.90 -8.09
C VAL A 278 10.19 11.36 -8.35
N SER A 279 9.48 11.97 -9.29
CA SER A 279 8.16 11.52 -9.77
C SER A 279 8.18 10.04 -10.14
N LEU A 280 7.20 9.28 -9.62
CA LEU A 280 6.96 7.86 -9.93
C LEU A 280 6.86 7.61 -11.43
N GLN A 281 6.25 8.53 -12.18
CA GLN A 281 6.14 8.42 -13.64
C GLN A 281 7.52 8.45 -14.30
N PHE A 282 8.37 9.40 -13.89
CA PHE A 282 9.74 9.46 -14.41
C PHE A 282 10.55 8.26 -13.96
N LYS A 283 10.34 7.77 -12.73
CA LYS A 283 10.99 6.56 -12.23
C LYS A 283 10.60 5.32 -13.04
N ALA A 284 9.33 5.16 -13.43
CA ALA A 284 8.94 4.08 -14.33
C ALA A 284 9.59 4.20 -15.71
N ILE A 285 9.74 5.42 -16.24
CA ILE A 285 10.49 5.66 -17.49
C ILE A 285 11.96 5.26 -17.31
N GLN A 286 12.59 5.57 -16.18
CA GLN A 286 13.95 5.12 -15.87
C GLN A 286 14.03 3.59 -15.80
N VAL A 287 13.06 2.95 -15.11
CA VAL A 287 12.99 1.49 -15.01
C VAL A 287 12.86 0.86 -16.40
N ALA A 288 11.96 1.36 -17.25
CA ALA A 288 11.82 0.90 -18.63
C ALA A 288 13.08 1.17 -19.47
N GLY A 289 13.79 2.27 -19.20
CA GLY A 289 15.01 2.67 -19.89
C GLY A 289 16.21 1.77 -19.60
N SER A 290 16.46 1.38 -18.35
CA SER A 290 17.64 0.57 -18.01
C SER A 290 17.42 -0.94 -18.12
N MET A 291 16.38 -1.40 -18.84
CA MET A 291 16.03 -2.82 -18.95
C MET A 291 17.18 -3.57 -19.65
N GLY A 292 18.15 -4.03 -18.85
CA GLY A 292 19.43 -4.59 -19.27
C GLY A 292 20.56 -4.47 -18.24
N THR A 293 20.56 -3.45 -17.38
CA THR A 293 21.70 -3.11 -16.48
C THR A 293 21.35 -3.25 -14.99
N GLY A 294 20.87 -4.43 -14.59
CA GLY A 294 21.07 -5.09 -13.27
C GLY A 294 20.85 -4.41 -11.91
N ALA A 295 20.71 -3.09 -11.76
CA ALA A 295 20.69 -2.42 -10.46
C ALA A 295 19.75 -1.22 -10.44
N TYR A 296 18.47 -1.47 -10.21
CA TYR A 296 17.49 -0.42 -9.94
C TYR A 296 17.29 -0.26 -8.45
N ASP A 297 17.45 0.96 -7.96
CA ASP A 297 17.11 1.29 -6.58
C ASP A 297 15.65 1.73 -6.47
N ALA A 298 14.84 0.90 -5.80
CA ALA A 298 13.45 1.16 -5.44
C ALA A 298 13.32 2.03 -4.18
N SER A 299 14.44 2.44 -3.57
CA SER A 299 14.45 3.29 -2.36
C SER A 299 13.72 4.63 -2.55
N HIS A 300 13.60 5.10 -3.80
CA HIS A 300 13.10 6.43 -4.16
C HIS A 300 11.64 6.48 -4.62
N PHE A 301 10.84 5.43 -4.43
CA PHE A 301 9.39 5.52 -4.65
C PHE A 301 8.74 6.31 -3.49
N ASP A 302 8.96 7.63 -3.48
CA ASP A 302 8.43 8.52 -2.46
C ASP A 302 6.97 8.88 -2.77
N TYR A 303 6.11 8.63 -1.79
CA TYR A 303 4.67 8.88 -1.86
C TYR A 303 4.32 10.36 -1.82
N MET A 304 5.25 11.21 -1.38
CA MET A 304 5.08 12.66 -1.32
C MET A 304 4.88 13.30 -2.71
N THR A 305 5.06 12.54 -3.80
CA THR A 305 5.19 13.09 -5.15
C THR A 305 3.95 13.07 -6.05
N HIS A 306 2.78 12.60 -5.59
CA HIS A 306 1.65 12.38 -6.50
C HIS A 306 0.27 12.80 -6.03
N SER A 307 0.11 13.10 -4.75
CA SER A 307 -1.16 13.58 -4.25
C SER A 307 -0.99 14.95 -3.63
N GLU A 308 -2.02 15.78 -3.77
CA GLU A 308 -2.14 17.03 -3.03
C GLU A 308 -2.21 16.76 -1.52
N SER A 309 -2.60 15.53 -1.15
CA SER A 309 -2.51 15.02 0.21
C SER A 309 -1.22 14.22 0.41
N PRO A 310 -0.26 14.69 1.24
CA PRO A 310 0.93 13.92 1.58
C PRO A 310 0.62 12.59 2.29
N GLN A 311 -0.64 12.35 2.68
CA GLN A 311 -1.10 11.12 3.32
C GLN A 311 -1.61 10.07 2.32
N ASP A 312 -1.78 10.43 1.04
CA ASP A 312 -2.31 9.53 0.02
C ASP A 312 -1.19 8.67 -0.57
N VAL A 313 -0.85 7.65 0.21
CA VAL A 313 0.11 6.61 -0.13
C VAL A 313 -0.49 5.53 -1.07
N ALA A 314 -1.80 5.58 -1.32
CA ALA A 314 -2.53 4.51 -2.01
C ALA A 314 -2.09 4.39 -3.47
N LEU A 315 -2.09 5.49 -4.23
CA LEU A 315 -1.66 5.50 -5.63
C LEU A 315 -0.23 4.98 -5.78
N SER A 316 0.68 5.47 -4.93
CA SER A 316 2.09 5.08 -4.93
C SER A 316 2.27 3.60 -4.65
N TRP A 317 1.57 3.06 -3.65
CA TRP A 317 1.61 1.64 -3.32
C TRP A 317 1.09 0.78 -4.48
N HIS A 318 -0.07 1.13 -5.01
CA HIS A 318 -0.68 0.43 -6.14
C HIS A 318 0.17 0.45 -7.40
N PHE A 319 0.76 1.61 -7.72
CA PHE A 319 1.68 1.77 -8.83
C PHE A 319 2.88 0.84 -8.70
N VAL A 320 3.52 0.81 -7.53
CA VAL A 320 4.68 -0.06 -7.28
C VAL A 320 4.28 -1.53 -7.35
N VAL A 321 3.14 -1.93 -6.80
CA VAL A 321 2.64 -3.31 -6.90
C VAL A 321 2.44 -3.75 -8.36
N VAL A 322 1.81 -2.92 -9.19
CA VAL A 322 1.63 -3.21 -10.62
C VAL A 322 2.96 -3.24 -11.36
N LEU A 323 3.86 -2.30 -11.08
CA LEU A 323 5.20 -2.30 -11.65
C LEU A 323 5.97 -3.58 -11.30
N LEU A 324 5.93 -4.03 -10.04
CA LEU A 324 6.56 -5.27 -9.61
C LEU A 324 5.98 -6.50 -10.34
N MET A 325 4.67 -6.53 -10.59
CA MET A 325 4.04 -7.60 -11.39
C MET A 325 4.51 -7.60 -12.84
N LEU A 326 4.62 -6.42 -13.46
CA LEU A 326 5.07 -6.29 -14.85
C LEU A 326 6.54 -6.66 -15.04
N LEU A 327 7.37 -6.50 -14.00
CA LEU A 327 8.78 -6.88 -14.02
C LEU A 327 9.04 -8.37 -13.75
N GLY A 328 8.06 -9.11 -13.21
CA GLY A 328 8.12 -10.56 -13.00
C GLY A 328 9.04 -11.05 -11.86
N GLU A 329 9.11 -12.38 -11.68
CA GLU A 329 9.70 -13.06 -10.50
C GLU A 329 11.21 -12.81 -10.30
N GLY A 330 11.98 -12.59 -11.39
CA GLY A 330 13.41 -12.33 -11.32
C GLY A 330 13.78 -10.95 -10.74
N ALA A 331 12.89 -9.97 -10.89
CA ALA A 331 13.04 -8.62 -10.35
C ALA A 331 12.26 -8.45 -9.03
N GLY A 332 11.14 -9.19 -8.86
CA GLY A 332 10.28 -9.09 -7.69
C GLY A 332 10.95 -9.45 -6.37
N THR A 333 11.89 -10.40 -6.36
CA THR A 333 12.53 -10.86 -5.10
C THR A 333 13.52 -9.87 -4.50
N THR A 334 14.18 -9.04 -5.30
CA THR A 334 15.12 -8.02 -4.81
C THR A 334 14.42 -6.68 -4.55
N HIS A 335 13.41 -6.32 -5.36
CA HIS A 335 12.75 -5.02 -5.24
C HIS A 335 11.61 -5.00 -4.21
N ALA A 336 10.87 -6.09 -4.02
CA ALA A 336 9.90 -6.22 -2.93
C ALA A 336 10.59 -6.27 -1.54
N SER A 337 11.91 -6.52 -1.48
CA SER A 337 12.72 -6.36 -0.24
C SER A 337 13.05 -4.93 0.12
N SER A 338 12.85 -3.96 -0.77
CA SER A 338 13.31 -2.60 -0.49
C SER A 338 12.63 -2.07 0.78
N SER A 339 13.43 -1.50 1.68
CA SER A 339 12.93 -0.90 2.93
C SER A 339 11.86 0.17 2.64
N SER A 340 11.98 0.88 1.52
CA SER A 340 11.00 1.87 1.06
C SER A 340 9.66 1.26 0.68
N PHE A 341 9.61 0.15 -0.07
CA PHE A 341 8.34 -0.52 -0.36
C PHE A 341 7.69 -1.09 0.91
N GLN A 342 8.49 -1.60 1.85
CA GLN A 342 8.01 -2.07 3.14
C GLN A 342 7.42 -0.92 3.99
N SER A 343 8.09 0.23 4.01
CA SER A 343 7.59 1.45 4.66
C SER A 343 6.28 1.92 4.02
N LEU A 344 6.22 1.97 2.69
CA LEU A 344 5.03 2.36 1.93
C LEU A 344 3.85 1.41 2.21
N THR A 345 4.10 0.11 2.26
CA THR A 345 3.10 -0.92 2.59
C THR A 345 2.58 -0.74 4.02
N GLN A 346 3.46 -0.47 4.99
CA GLN A 346 3.07 -0.21 6.38
C GLN A 346 2.23 1.07 6.51
N GLN A 347 2.62 2.13 5.81
CA GLN A 347 1.87 3.39 5.79
C GLN A 347 0.49 3.22 5.16
N TYR A 348 0.39 2.49 4.05
CA TYR A 348 -0.91 2.26 3.41
C TYR A 348 -1.83 1.38 4.27
N ALA A 349 -1.29 0.32 4.88
CA ALA A 349 -2.04 -0.47 5.85
C ALA A 349 -2.50 0.35 7.07
N GLN A 350 -1.72 1.34 7.50
CA GLN A 350 -2.11 2.26 8.57
C GLN A 350 -3.20 3.24 8.12
N LEU A 351 -3.11 3.77 6.89
CA LEU A 351 -4.15 4.65 6.34
C LEU A 351 -5.50 3.93 6.28
N LEU A 352 -5.51 2.68 5.80
CA LEU A 352 -6.73 1.85 5.74
C LEU A 352 -7.30 1.57 7.13
N GLU A 353 -6.46 1.28 8.13
CA GLU A 353 -6.88 1.13 9.53
C GLU A 353 -7.50 2.43 10.09
N GLN A 354 -6.90 3.58 9.80
CA GLN A 354 -7.44 4.88 10.23
C GLN A 354 -8.80 5.21 9.59
N GLN A 355 -9.05 4.67 8.39
CA GLN A 355 -10.32 4.81 7.67
C GLN A 355 -11.37 3.76 8.09
N GLY A 356 -11.04 2.86 9.03
CA GLY A 356 -11.90 1.75 9.44
C GLY A 356 -12.06 0.67 8.37
N LYS A 357 -11.16 0.62 7.38
CA LYS A 357 -11.10 -0.36 6.30
C LYS A 357 -10.15 -1.48 6.68
N ASP A 358 -10.41 -2.09 7.83
CA ASP A 358 -9.44 -2.97 8.47
C ASP A 358 -9.21 -4.26 7.67
N GLU A 359 -10.23 -4.77 6.95
CA GLU A 359 -10.09 -5.96 6.09
C GLU A 359 -9.00 -5.73 5.03
N TRP A 360 -9.06 -4.58 4.36
CA TRP A 360 -8.06 -4.16 3.38
C TRP A 360 -6.71 -3.87 4.03
N ALA A 361 -6.69 -3.34 5.25
CA ALA A 361 -5.44 -3.15 6.01
C ALA A 361 -4.73 -4.49 6.26
N VAL A 362 -5.48 -5.56 6.58
CA VAL A 362 -4.95 -6.91 6.74
C VAL A 362 -4.40 -7.44 5.42
N TYR A 363 -5.15 -7.26 4.32
CA TYR A 363 -4.69 -7.63 2.97
C TYR A 363 -3.38 -6.95 2.58
N VAL A 364 -3.29 -5.63 2.72
CA VAL A 364 -2.05 -4.88 2.41
C VAL A 364 -0.91 -5.33 3.33
N ALA A 365 -1.18 -5.62 4.61
CA ALA A 365 -0.17 -6.12 5.53
C ALA A 365 0.43 -7.47 5.11
N HIS A 366 -0.24 -8.27 4.27
CA HIS A 366 0.34 -9.50 3.73
C HIS A 366 1.53 -9.27 2.80
N PHE A 367 1.70 -8.08 2.22
CA PHE A 367 2.85 -7.72 1.38
C PHE A 367 4.09 -7.35 2.20
N VAL A 368 3.98 -7.28 3.54
CA VAL A 368 5.12 -7.04 4.43
C VAL A 368 6.05 -8.24 4.39
N ARG A 369 7.31 -8.06 4.00
CA ARG A 369 8.27 -9.17 3.79
C ARG A 369 8.72 -9.82 5.08
N ASP A 370 9.08 -9.02 6.09
CA ASP A 370 9.48 -9.56 7.39
C ASP A 370 8.31 -10.30 8.02
N HIS A 371 8.44 -11.62 8.14
CA HIS A 371 7.42 -12.49 8.71
C HIS A 371 7.04 -12.09 10.14
N ARG A 372 7.99 -11.57 10.95
CA ARG A 372 7.72 -11.14 12.32
C ARG A 372 6.91 -9.85 12.34
N ALA A 373 7.34 -8.83 11.61
CA ALA A 373 6.58 -7.59 11.47
C ALA A 373 5.20 -7.82 10.85
N ARG A 374 5.11 -8.65 9.81
CA ARG A 374 3.85 -9.07 9.16
C ARG A 374 2.92 -9.74 10.18
N ALA A 375 3.43 -10.74 10.90
CA ALA A 375 2.67 -11.45 11.91
C ALA A 375 2.15 -10.53 13.03
N ALA A 376 3.04 -9.71 13.59
CA ALA A 376 2.69 -8.76 14.65
C ALA A 376 1.64 -7.75 14.18
N ARG A 377 1.80 -7.20 12.96
CA ARG A 377 0.87 -6.23 12.39
C ARG A 377 -0.51 -6.84 12.13
N ILE A 378 -0.57 -8.00 11.48
CA ILE A 378 -1.84 -8.69 11.20
C ILE A 378 -2.54 -9.07 12.50
N ARG A 379 -1.84 -9.64 13.49
CA ARG A 379 -2.44 -9.96 14.80
C ARG A 379 -3.02 -8.71 15.47
N ARG A 380 -2.30 -7.60 15.45
CA ARG A 380 -2.77 -6.34 16.03
C ARG A 380 -4.05 -5.85 15.35
N LEU A 381 -4.10 -5.91 14.01
CA LEU A 381 -5.28 -5.53 13.22
C LEU A 381 -6.47 -6.44 13.54
N LEU A 382 -6.28 -7.77 13.57
CA LEU A 382 -7.34 -8.72 13.92
C LEU A 382 -7.87 -8.49 15.34
N ILE A 383 -6.99 -8.23 16.32
CA ILE A 383 -7.39 -7.90 17.69
C ILE A 383 -8.19 -6.59 17.72
N SER A 384 -7.75 -5.57 16.98
CA SER A 384 -8.45 -4.29 16.89
C SER A 384 -9.86 -4.45 16.30
N GLN A 385 -9.96 -5.19 15.20
CA GLN A 385 -11.24 -5.53 14.55
C GLN A 385 -12.18 -6.29 15.47
N ALA A 386 -11.66 -7.33 16.16
CA ALA A 386 -12.46 -8.14 17.07
C ALA A 386 -13.04 -7.28 18.22
N LYS A 387 -12.28 -6.28 18.70
CA LYS A 387 -12.73 -5.32 19.72
C LYS A 387 -13.78 -4.34 19.22
N ALA A 388 -13.75 -3.97 17.94
CA ALA A 388 -14.71 -3.04 17.35
C ALA A 388 -16.12 -3.63 17.21
N ALA A 389 -16.32 -4.92 17.55
CA ALA A 389 -17.62 -5.60 17.64
C ALA A 389 -18.44 -5.64 16.34
N GLN A 390 -17.82 -5.42 15.17
CA GLN A 390 -18.49 -5.46 13.87
C GLN A 390 -18.46 -6.84 13.19
N TRP A 391 -17.78 -7.83 13.77
CA TRP A 391 -17.68 -9.15 13.16
C TRP A 391 -18.80 -10.07 13.63
N ASP A 392 -19.83 -10.22 12.79
CA ASP A 392 -20.92 -11.18 12.98
C ASP A 392 -20.46 -12.58 12.55
N PHE A 393 -19.68 -13.25 13.40
CA PHE A 393 -19.12 -14.59 13.13
C PHE A 393 -20.19 -15.70 13.00
N GLY A 394 -21.44 -15.43 13.37
CA GLY A 394 -22.55 -16.37 13.17
C GLY A 394 -22.87 -16.60 11.68
N LYS A 395 -22.45 -15.68 10.80
CA LYS A 395 -22.42 -15.90 9.36
C LYS A 395 -21.06 -16.50 8.99
N GLU A 396 -20.95 -17.80 9.20
CA GLU A 396 -19.78 -18.66 8.91
C GLU A 396 -19.30 -18.70 7.44
N ALA A 397 -19.77 -17.81 6.57
CA ALA A 397 -19.45 -17.85 5.15
C ALA A 397 -18.18 -17.04 4.85
N THR A 398 -17.06 -17.77 4.74
CA THR A 398 -15.80 -17.36 4.11
C THR A 398 -15.15 -16.12 4.70
N LEU A 399 -14.14 -16.35 5.54
CA LEU A 399 -13.12 -15.34 5.77
C LEU A 399 -12.65 -14.80 4.40
N PRO A 400 -12.61 -13.47 4.20
CA PRO A 400 -12.13 -12.91 2.93
C PRO A 400 -10.67 -13.31 2.63
N TRP A 401 -9.95 -13.80 3.64
CA TRP A 401 -8.53 -14.16 3.56
C TRP A 401 -8.34 -15.66 3.88
N PRO A 402 -8.51 -16.57 2.91
CA PRO A 402 -8.30 -18.01 3.11
C PRO A 402 -6.87 -18.37 3.52
N SER A 403 -5.94 -17.41 3.37
CA SER A 403 -4.54 -17.49 3.75
C SER A 403 -4.25 -17.34 5.25
N LEU A 404 -5.20 -16.84 6.06
CA LEU A 404 -4.96 -16.60 7.48
C LEU A 404 -5.13 -17.88 8.31
N PRO A 405 -4.21 -18.18 9.25
CA PRO A 405 -4.41 -19.27 10.20
C PRO A 405 -5.67 -19.05 11.02
N SER A 406 -6.59 -20.02 11.04
CA SER A 406 -7.83 -19.97 11.83
C SER A 406 -7.57 -19.68 13.31
N GLY A 407 -6.51 -20.25 13.88
CA GLY A 407 -6.12 -20.03 15.27
C GLY A 407 -5.87 -18.56 15.62
N TRP A 408 -5.43 -17.72 14.66
CA TRP A 408 -5.21 -16.29 14.93
C TRP A 408 -6.50 -15.50 15.06
N LEU A 409 -7.52 -15.90 14.30
CA LEU A 409 -8.85 -15.29 14.36
C LEU A 409 -9.54 -15.67 15.67
N TRP A 410 -9.47 -16.95 16.04
CA TRP A 410 -9.94 -17.42 17.34
C TRP A 410 -9.21 -16.72 18.49
N HIS A 411 -7.91 -16.50 18.37
CA HIS A 411 -7.12 -15.79 19.39
C HIS A 411 -7.58 -14.34 19.54
N ALA A 412 -7.73 -13.62 18.43
CA ALA A 412 -8.22 -12.24 18.45
C ALA A 412 -9.63 -12.14 19.05
N ARG A 413 -10.51 -13.09 18.69
CA ARG A 413 -11.87 -13.18 19.23
C ARG A 413 -11.88 -13.50 20.72
N ALA A 414 -11.05 -14.42 21.17
CA ALA A 414 -10.94 -14.79 22.57
C ALA A 414 -10.54 -13.58 23.43
N LEU A 415 -9.57 -12.78 22.97
CA LEU A 415 -9.17 -11.54 23.64
C LEU A 415 -10.29 -10.48 23.65
N ALA A 416 -11.08 -10.38 22.58
CA ALA A 416 -12.23 -9.48 22.56
C ALA A 416 -13.31 -9.92 23.55
N CYS A 417 -13.62 -11.22 23.63
CA CYS A 417 -14.52 -11.81 24.63
C CYS A 417 -14.03 -11.55 26.06
N GLU A 418 -12.74 -11.74 26.33
CA GLU A 418 -12.14 -11.42 27.64
C GLU A 418 -12.32 -9.94 28.00
N GLN A 419 -12.15 -9.03 27.04
CA GLN A 419 -12.31 -7.60 27.29
C GLN A 419 -13.75 -7.20 27.67
N VAL A 420 -14.75 -7.88 27.10
CA VAL A 420 -16.17 -7.69 27.45
C VAL A 420 -16.63 -8.57 28.62
N LEU A 421 -15.72 -9.32 29.25
CA LEU A 421 -15.97 -10.26 30.34
C LEU A 421 -16.92 -11.42 29.97
N ASP A 422 -17.02 -11.76 28.68
CA ASP A 422 -17.71 -12.97 28.20
C ASP A 422 -16.77 -14.17 28.31
N TRP A 423 -16.65 -14.69 29.53
CA TRP A 423 -15.75 -15.80 29.84
C TRP A 423 -16.11 -17.11 29.12
N CYS A 424 -17.41 -17.35 28.88
CA CYS A 424 -17.85 -18.53 28.14
C CYS A 424 -17.43 -18.45 26.68
N GLY A 425 -17.69 -17.32 26.02
CA GLY A 425 -17.26 -17.08 24.64
C GLY A 425 -15.74 -17.11 24.52
N ALA A 426 -15.01 -16.52 25.48
CA ALA A 426 -13.55 -16.56 25.51
C ALA A 426 -13.03 -17.99 25.61
N LEU A 427 -13.58 -18.83 26.51
CA LEU A 427 -13.18 -20.23 26.66
C LEU A 427 -13.35 -21.01 25.36
N THR A 428 -14.52 -20.92 24.72
CA THR A 428 -14.76 -21.59 23.43
C THR A 428 -13.78 -21.14 22.37
N CYS A 429 -13.46 -19.85 22.30
CA CYS A 429 -12.50 -19.35 21.32
C CYS A 429 -11.08 -19.88 21.61
N TRP A 430 -10.64 -19.89 22.86
CA TRP A 430 -9.31 -20.42 23.23
C TRP A 430 -9.15 -21.91 22.93
N GLN A 431 -10.21 -22.71 23.08
CA GLN A 431 -10.21 -24.12 22.68
C GLN A 431 -9.98 -24.30 21.17
N GLN A 432 -10.48 -23.36 20.36
CA GLN A 432 -10.34 -23.40 18.89
C GLN A 432 -9.01 -22.79 18.39
N CYS A 433 -8.26 -22.07 19.22
CA CYS A 433 -6.98 -21.45 18.85
C CYS A 433 -5.89 -22.46 18.47
N GLY A 434 -5.84 -23.61 19.17
CA GLY A 434 -4.77 -24.62 19.10
C GLY A 434 -3.45 -24.12 19.70
N GLY A 435 -2.97 -24.75 20.79
CA GLY A 435 -1.68 -24.43 21.42
C GLY A 435 -1.72 -23.37 22.54
N GLU A 436 -2.92 -22.93 22.96
CA GLU A 436 -3.13 -21.99 24.07
C GLU A 436 -4.06 -22.59 25.14
N GLU A 437 -3.99 -23.91 25.34
CA GLU A 437 -4.87 -24.67 26.24
C GLU A 437 -4.68 -24.24 27.70
N ALA A 438 -3.48 -23.80 28.07
CA ALA A 438 -3.19 -23.24 29.39
C ALA A 438 -4.11 -22.06 29.74
N ARG A 439 -4.37 -21.18 28.77
CA ARG A 439 -5.25 -20.01 28.94
C ARG A 439 -6.71 -20.43 29.02
N ALA A 440 -7.13 -21.38 28.19
CA ALA A 440 -8.47 -21.97 28.24
C ALA A 440 -8.77 -22.58 29.64
N VAL A 441 -7.87 -23.44 30.15
CA VAL A 441 -8.01 -24.03 31.49
C VAL A 441 -8.04 -22.95 32.58
N THR A 442 -7.19 -21.93 32.44
CA THR A 442 -7.16 -20.81 33.40
C THR A 442 -8.47 -20.05 33.44
N LEU A 443 -9.13 -19.81 32.31
CA LEU A 443 -10.45 -19.18 32.29
C LEU A 443 -11.54 -20.07 32.88
N ALA A 444 -11.54 -21.36 32.51
CA ALA A 444 -12.50 -22.34 33.02
C ALA A 444 -12.43 -22.45 34.56
N CYS A 445 -11.23 -22.65 35.10
CA CYS A 445 -11.03 -22.80 36.55
C CYS A 445 -11.12 -21.46 37.29
N GLY A 446 -10.47 -20.42 36.78
CA GLY A 446 -10.34 -19.12 37.46
C GLY A 446 -11.62 -18.29 37.46
N TYR A 447 -12.44 -18.34 36.40
CA TYR A 447 -13.59 -17.45 36.25
C TYR A 447 -14.94 -18.17 36.22
N LEU A 448 -15.01 -19.41 35.71
CA LEU A 448 -16.29 -20.10 35.50
C LEU A 448 -16.62 -21.12 36.60
N LEU A 449 -15.63 -21.83 37.13
CA LEU A 449 -15.83 -22.90 38.10
C LEU A 449 -16.43 -22.41 39.42
N GLY A 450 -15.90 -21.31 39.98
CA GLY A 450 -16.39 -20.73 41.23
C GLY A 450 -17.87 -20.39 41.18
N PRO A 451 -18.33 -19.55 40.23
CA PRO A 451 -19.76 -19.26 40.04
C PRO A 451 -20.61 -20.51 39.80
N ALA A 452 -20.11 -21.50 39.05
CA ALA A 452 -20.83 -22.75 38.81
C ALA A 452 -21.05 -23.54 40.12
N LEU A 453 -20.02 -23.70 40.96
CA LEU A 453 -20.12 -24.39 42.24
C LEU A 453 -21.03 -23.63 43.23
N LEU A 454 -20.83 -22.31 43.36
CA LEU A 454 -21.61 -21.47 44.27
C LEU A 454 -23.08 -21.42 43.89
N GLY A 455 -23.41 -21.44 42.59
CA GLY A 455 -24.78 -21.45 42.10
C GLY A 455 -25.53 -22.75 42.39
N HIS A 456 -24.83 -23.85 42.66
CA HIS A 456 -25.42 -25.17 42.92
C HIS A 456 -25.30 -25.62 44.37
N ALA A 457 -24.49 -24.94 45.19
CA ALA A 457 -24.41 -25.19 46.62
C ALA A 457 -25.76 -24.91 47.26
N SER A 458 -26.41 -25.95 47.81
CA SER A 458 -27.64 -25.78 48.56
C SER A 458 -27.33 -25.04 49.86
N SER A 459 -27.72 -23.75 49.93
CA SER A 459 -27.55 -22.89 51.10
C SER A 459 -28.15 -23.55 52.36
N PRO A 460 -27.52 -23.36 53.55
CA PRO A 460 -27.50 -22.04 54.17
C PRO A 460 -26.08 -21.58 54.51
N TYR A 461 -25.53 -20.60 53.78
CA TYR A 461 -24.40 -19.78 54.24
C TYR A 461 -24.72 -18.97 55.54
N LYS A 462 -25.84 -19.27 56.21
CA LYS A 462 -26.35 -18.60 57.41
C LYS A 462 -26.22 -19.43 58.69
N ARG A 463 -25.63 -20.64 58.70
CA ARG A 463 -25.53 -21.44 59.94
C ARG A 463 -24.21 -22.23 60.07
N GLY A 464 -23.24 -21.65 60.78
CA GLY A 464 -22.14 -22.38 61.43
C GLY A 464 -21.19 -23.15 60.51
N ALA A 465 -20.22 -23.85 61.13
CA ALA A 465 -19.39 -24.82 60.44
C ALA A 465 -20.27 -25.95 59.89
N VAL A 466 -20.19 -26.22 58.59
CA VAL A 466 -20.95 -27.27 57.93
C VAL A 466 -20.00 -28.44 57.65
N ASP A 467 -20.35 -29.65 58.06
CA ASP A 467 -19.48 -30.84 57.88
C ASP A 467 -19.33 -31.25 56.40
N SER A 468 -20.27 -30.88 55.53
CA SER A 468 -20.21 -31.14 54.10
C SER A 468 -21.04 -30.14 53.29
N ILE A 469 -20.56 -29.79 52.10
CA ILE A 469 -21.29 -28.97 51.13
C ILE A 469 -21.96 -29.91 50.14
N GLN A 470 -23.29 -29.87 50.08
CA GLN A 470 -24.07 -30.61 49.08
C GLN A 470 -24.29 -29.73 47.84
N LEU A 471 -23.93 -30.24 46.68
CA LEU A 471 -24.22 -29.61 45.39
C LEU A 471 -25.48 -30.26 44.78
N SER A 472 -26.39 -29.42 44.29
CA SER A 472 -27.53 -29.85 43.48
C SER A 472 -27.08 -30.42 42.12
N PRO A 473 -27.94 -31.17 41.39
CA PRO A 473 -27.59 -31.69 40.07
C PRO A 473 -27.14 -30.61 39.10
N MET A 474 -26.14 -30.94 38.27
CA MET A 474 -25.56 -30.01 37.31
C MET A 474 -26.62 -29.48 36.33
N ASN A 475 -26.79 -28.15 36.32
CA ASN A 475 -27.52 -27.47 35.27
C ASN A 475 -26.77 -27.56 33.93
N PRO A 476 -27.40 -27.16 32.80
CA PRO A 476 -26.75 -27.20 31.49
C PRO A 476 -25.42 -26.45 31.40
N ALA A 477 -25.25 -25.33 32.13
CA ALA A 477 -24.02 -24.55 32.12
C ALA A 477 -22.86 -25.28 32.83
N ALA A 478 -23.12 -25.93 33.98
CA ALA A 478 -22.14 -26.75 34.67
C ALA A 478 -21.74 -27.99 33.85
N ARG A 479 -22.70 -28.62 33.16
CA ARG A 479 -22.43 -29.72 32.21
C ARG A 479 -21.59 -29.26 31.02
N TRP A 480 -21.86 -28.07 30.48
CA TRP A 480 -21.05 -27.50 29.42
C TRP A 480 -19.61 -27.22 29.87
N LEU A 481 -19.43 -26.66 31.07
CA LEU A 481 -18.10 -26.43 31.64
C LEU A 481 -17.35 -27.75 31.88
N HIS A 482 -18.05 -28.78 32.37
CA HIS A 482 -17.49 -30.12 32.54
C HIS A 482 -16.95 -30.66 31.22
N ARG A 483 -17.77 -30.69 30.16
CA ARG A 483 -17.35 -31.13 28.82
C ARG A 483 -16.18 -30.30 28.28
N SER A 484 -16.22 -28.99 28.48
CA SER A 484 -15.15 -28.11 28.02
C SER A 484 -13.80 -28.43 28.68
N LEU A 485 -13.80 -28.80 29.97
CA LEU A 485 -12.60 -29.25 30.67
C LEU A 485 -12.20 -30.70 30.31
N GLU A 486 -13.16 -31.56 29.97
CA GLU A 486 -12.86 -32.89 29.41
C GLU A 486 -12.16 -32.81 28.06
N ASP A 487 -12.61 -31.91 27.18
CA ASP A 487 -11.97 -31.67 25.88
C ASP A 487 -10.52 -31.18 26.04
N LEU A 488 -10.23 -30.45 27.12
CA LEU A 488 -8.89 -29.97 27.49
C LEU A 488 -8.05 -31.00 28.27
N SER A 489 -8.59 -32.18 28.60
CA SER A 489 -7.93 -33.15 29.49
C SER A 489 -6.60 -33.69 28.96
N THR A 490 -6.45 -33.80 27.64
CA THR A 490 -5.20 -34.22 26.99
C THR A 490 -4.07 -33.21 27.20
N ALA A 491 -4.37 -31.91 27.08
CA ALA A 491 -3.41 -30.84 27.31
C ALA A 491 -2.98 -30.73 28.78
N MET A 492 -3.89 -31.06 29.70
CA MET A 492 -3.60 -31.12 31.14
C MET A 492 -2.71 -32.30 31.54
N GLY A 493 -2.20 -33.12 30.61
CA GLY A 493 -1.27 -34.22 30.91
C GLY A 493 0.15 -33.78 31.30
N SER A 494 0.47 -32.48 31.20
CA SER A 494 1.77 -31.96 31.62
C SER A 494 1.88 -31.94 33.15
N ASN A 495 2.91 -32.59 33.69
CA ASN A 495 3.08 -32.79 35.14
C ASN A 495 3.67 -31.57 35.88
N ASP A 496 4.17 -30.56 35.16
CA ASP A 496 5.00 -29.50 35.78
C ASP A 496 4.41 -28.09 35.64
N VAL A 497 3.09 -27.95 35.45
CA VAL A 497 2.48 -26.61 35.33
C VAL A 497 1.24 -26.45 36.21
N LEU A 498 1.24 -25.39 37.02
CA LEU A 498 0.16 -25.08 37.98
C LEU A 498 -1.25 -25.13 37.36
N TRP A 499 -1.43 -24.62 36.14
CA TRP A 499 -2.73 -24.65 35.46
C TRP A 499 -3.20 -26.07 35.16
N ALA A 500 -2.29 -26.99 34.83
CA ALA A 500 -2.61 -28.37 34.51
C ALA A 500 -3.04 -29.12 35.77
N ASP A 501 -2.34 -28.93 36.89
CA ASP A 501 -2.71 -29.51 38.18
C ASP A 501 -4.09 -29.03 38.65
N VAL A 502 -4.31 -27.71 38.63
CA VAL A 502 -5.58 -27.10 39.03
C VAL A 502 -6.70 -27.54 38.10
N GLY A 503 -6.43 -27.65 36.81
CA GLY A 503 -7.37 -28.18 35.83
C GLY A 503 -7.74 -29.64 36.09
N ARG A 504 -6.78 -30.51 36.39
CA ARG A 504 -7.04 -31.93 36.74
C ARG A 504 -7.86 -32.07 38.02
N GLU A 505 -7.54 -31.28 39.05
CA GLU A 505 -8.32 -31.26 40.31
C GLU A 505 -9.74 -30.76 40.07
N SER A 506 -9.89 -29.68 39.31
CA SER A 506 -11.20 -29.13 38.91
C SER A 506 -12.02 -30.16 38.14
N LEU A 507 -11.40 -30.83 37.17
CA LEU A 507 -12.05 -31.87 36.38
C LEU A 507 -12.43 -33.08 37.24
N GLY A 508 -11.58 -33.48 38.21
CA GLY A 508 -11.89 -34.53 39.17
C GLY A 508 -13.13 -34.23 40.01
N VAL A 509 -13.25 -32.98 40.50
CA VAL A 509 -14.44 -32.52 41.23
C VAL A 509 -15.68 -32.54 40.33
N LEU A 510 -15.59 -32.05 39.10
CA LEU A 510 -16.71 -32.03 38.16
C LEU A 510 -17.17 -33.45 37.77
N ARG A 511 -16.24 -34.38 37.51
CA ARG A 511 -16.57 -35.79 37.22
C ARG A 511 -17.30 -36.46 38.36
N ARG A 512 -16.83 -36.27 39.59
CA ARG A 512 -17.49 -36.80 40.79
C ARG A 512 -18.90 -36.22 40.96
N TRP A 513 -19.04 -34.91 40.72
CA TRP A 513 -20.32 -34.24 40.79
C TRP A 513 -21.32 -34.75 39.73
N GLU A 514 -20.88 -34.97 38.49
CA GLU A 514 -21.72 -35.54 37.44
C GLU A 514 -22.15 -36.98 37.76
N GLN A 515 -21.23 -37.82 38.26
CA GLN A 515 -21.51 -39.22 38.58
C GLN A 515 -22.51 -39.40 39.73
N GLU A 516 -22.38 -38.61 40.79
CA GLU A 516 -23.23 -38.75 41.98
C GLU A 516 -24.59 -38.05 41.82
N GLY A 517 -24.72 -37.13 40.87
CA GLY A 517 -25.92 -36.31 40.63
C GLY A 517 -26.23 -35.30 41.75
N SER A 518 -25.92 -35.62 43.01
CA SER A 518 -25.96 -34.71 44.15
C SER A 518 -24.78 -35.00 45.06
N ALA A 519 -23.61 -34.53 44.65
CA ALA A 519 -22.37 -34.83 45.33
C ALA A 519 -22.20 -34.06 46.64
N ARG A 520 -21.59 -34.73 47.62
CA ARG A 520 -21.17 -34.13 48.89
C ARG A 520 -19.67 -33.96 48.91
N PHE A 521 -19.22 -32.72 49.10
CA PHE A 521 -17.81 -32.39 49.21
C PHE A 521 -17.48 -31.91 50.62
N ASP A 522 -16.30 -32.27 51.10
CA ASP A 522 -15.70 -31.67 52.28
C ASP A 522 -15.42 -30.18 52.01
N PRO A 523 -15.80 -29.25 52.91
CA PRO A 523 -15.56 -27.83 52.71
C PRO A 523 -14.09 -27.48 52.52
N ALA A 524 -13.16 -28.17 53.20
CA ALA A 524 -11.73 -27.88 53.07
C ALA A 524 -11.24 -28.17 51.65
N THR A 525 -11.76 -29.23 51.01
CA THR A 525 -11.47 -29.57 49.61
C THR A 525 -11.94 -28.46 48.66
N LEU A 526 -13.17 -27.97 48.78
CA LEU A 526 -13.69 -26.91 47.90
C LEU A 526 -13.02 -25.56 48.16
N VAL A 527 -12.72 -25.23 49.41
CA VAL A 527 -11.96 -24.03 49.78
C VAL A 527 -10.55 -24.09 49.21
N HIS A 528 -9.88 -25.24 49.33
CA HIS A 528 -8.55 -25.45 48.76
C HIS A 528 -8.56 -25.27 47.23
N LEU A 529 -9.51 -25.92 46.54
CA LEU A 529 -9.67 -25.79 45.10
C LEU A 529 -9.95 -24.33 44.68
N HIS A 530 -10.82 -23.63 45.41
CA HIS A 530 -11.12 -22.23 45.16
C HIS A 530 -9.87 -21.35 45.30
N TRP A 531 -9.08 -21.53 46.36
CA TRP A 531 -7.81 -20.81 46.54
C TRP A 531 -6.81 -21.08 45.41
N ARG A 532 -6.74 -22.31 44.91
CA ARG A 532 -5.87 -22.64 43.78
C ARG A 532 -6.36 -22.02 42.47
N CYS A 533 -7.66 -22.04 42.22
CA CYS A 533 -8.26 -21.35 41.07
C CYS A 533 -8.05 -19.84 41.14
N GLU A 534 -8.16 -19.26 42.34
CA GLU A 534 -7.91 -17.84 42.58
C GLU A 534 -6.44 -17.48 42.35
N ARG A 535 -5.51 -18.30 42.83
CA ARG A 535 -4.07 -18.13 42.53
C ARG A 535 -3.79 -18.21 41.04
N LEU A 536 -4.43 -19.15 40.33
CA LEU A 536 -4.31 -19.27 38.88
C LEU A 536 -4.84 -18.01 38.16
N ARG A 537 -5.97 -17.47 38.63
CA ARG A 537 -6.55 -16.22 38.14
C ARG A 537 -5.62 -15.02 38.36
N GLN A 538 -5.03 -14.89 39.55
CA GLN A 538 -4.09 -13.82 39.88
C GLN A 538 -2.83 -13.90 39.01
N GLY A 539 -2.31 -15.12 38.79
CA GLY A 539 -1.19 -15.36 37.88
C GLY A 539 -1.48 -14.89 36.45
N MET A 540 -2.69 -15.13 35.94
CA MET A 540 -3.10 -14.66 34.61
C MET A 540 -3.18 -13.13 34.51
N LEU A 541 -3.62 -12.46 35.58
CA LEU A 541 -3.73 -11.00 35.62
C LEU A 541 -2.39 -10.30 35.89
N GLY A 542 -1.31 -11.04 36.12
CA GLY A 542 -0.02 -10.49 36.51
C GLY A 542 -0.04 -9.83 37.89
N LEU A 543 -1.00 -10.19 38.75
CA LEU A 543 -1.08 -9.68 40.12
C LEU A 543 -0.08 -10.46 41.00
N PRO A 544 0.70 -9.77 41.86
CA PRO A 544 1.59 -10.44 42.79
C PRO A 544 0.77 -11.34 43.73
N CYS A 545 1.22 -12.58 43.87
CA CYS A 545 0.61 -13.63 44.70
C CYS A 545 0.82 -13.40 46.20
#